data_AF-A0A850I1S9-F1
#
_entry.id   AF-A0A850I1S9-F1
#
_cell.length_a   1.000
_cell.length_b   1.000
_cell.length_c   1.000
_cell.angle_alpha   90.00
_cell.angle_beta   90.00
_cell.angle_gamma   90.00
#
_symmetry.space_group_name_H-M   'P 1'
#
loop_
_entity.id
_entity.type
_entity.pdbx_description
1 polymer ?
#
loop_
_entity_poly.entity_id
_entity_poly.type
_entity_poly.pdbx_seq_one_letter_code
_entity_poly.pdbx_strand_id
1 'polypeptide(L)'
;MEQFVTKLGKTRAGDRTRIWIEGKRLTEHGFKVGDLFAKHWNEKHRELVLSKIHPRTTEMMKRETYGKVSGKGEKPIIDITGAKVQAAFGLYENVVVTYNVGSIRIELGTAIKVGRV
;
A
#
# COMPACT_ATOMS: atom_id res chain seq x y z
N MET A 1 10.69 -10.71 6.06
CA MET A 1 9.52 -9.93 6.50
C MET A 1 10.05 -8.65 7.12
N GLU A 2 9.65 -7.50 6.60
CA GLU A 2 10.09 -6.18 7.09
C GLU A 2 8.84 -5.35 7.45
N GLN A 3 8.89 -4.57 8.53
CA GLN A 3 7.83 -3.65 8.92
C GLN A 3 8.30 -2.21 8.92
N PHE A 4 7.41 -1.30 8.52
CA PHE A 4 7.67 0.13 8.48
C PHE A 4 6.39 0.92 8.78
N VAL A 5 6.50 1.92 9.64
CA VAL A 5 5.42 2.88 9.88
C VAL A 5 5.56 4.02 8.87
N THR A 6 4.51 4.26 8.08
CA THR A 6 4.48 5.38 7.13
C THR A 6 3.39 6.37 7.49
N LYS A 7 3.69 7.65 7.33
CA LYS A 7 2.73 8.72 7.49
C LYS A 7 1.79 8.74 6.29
N LEU A 8 0.49 8.87 6.55
CA LEU A 8 -0.48 9.08 5.50
C LEU A 8 -0.28 10.47 4.88
N GLY A 9 -0.18 10.49 3.56
CA GLY A 9 -0.10 11.72 2.78
C GLY A 9 -1.48 12.30 2.50
N LYS A 10 -1.49 13.54 1.99
CA LYS A 10 -2.65 14.15 1.34
C LYS A 10 -2.36 14.31 -0.15
N THR A 11 -3.38 14.14 -0.99
CA THR A 11 -3.26 14.48 -2.41
C THR A 11 -3.14 16.01 -2.58
N ARG A 12 -2.62 16.48 -3.72
CA ARG A 12 -2.51 17.93 -4.03
C ARG A 12 -3.86 18.66 -4.01
N ALA A 13 -4.95 17.92 -4.20
CA ALA A 13 -6.32 18.42 -4.11
C ALA A 13 -6.87 18.48 -2.67
N GLY A 14 -6.01 18.36 -1.64
CA GLY A 14 -6.34 18.63 -0.23
C GLY A 14 -7.09 17.53 0.52
N ASP A 15 -7.95 16.76 -0.16
CA ASP A 15 -9.04 16.06 0.55
C ASP A 15 -8.94 14.54 0.63
N ARG A 16 -7.95 13.90 -0.01
CA ARG A 16 -7.87 12.43 -0.04
C ARG A 16 -6.61 11.90 0.63
N THR A 17 -6.81 11.04 1.62
CA THR A 17 -5.78 10.20 2.23
C THR A 17 -5.04 9.40 1.16
N ARG A 18 -3.71 9.40 1.28
CA ARG A 18 -2.78 8.74 0.38
C ARG A 18 -1.85 7.83 1.16
N ILE A 19 -1.65 6.62 0.66
CA ILE A 19 -0.57 5.74 1.09
C ILE A 19 0.49 5.77 -0.02
N TRP A 20 1.71 6.18 0.35
CA TRP A 20 2.85 6.28 -0.56
C TRP A 20 3.95 5.32 -0.08
N ILE A 21 4.33 4.40 -0.96
CA ILE A 21 5.35 3.37 -0.70
C ILE A 21 6.35 3.40 -1.84
N GLU A 22 7.65 3.44 -1.55
CA GLU A 22 8.67 3.62 -2.58
C GLU A 22 10.02 2.97 -2.28
N GLY A 23 10.84 2.86 -3.33
CA GLY A 23 12.28 2.66 -3.24
C GLY A 23 12.71 1.23 -2.95
N LYS A 24 13.83 1.10 -2.22
CA LYS A 24 14.57 -0.15 -2.04
C LYS A 24 13.73 -1.27 -1.40
N ARG A 25 12.83 -0.93 -0.47
CA ARG A 25 11.97 -1.93 0.20
C ARG A 25 11.07 -2.67 -0.78
N LEU A 26 10.56 -1.97 -1.81
CA LEU A 26 9.76 -2.60 -2.86
C LEU A 26 10.60 -3.55 -3.71
N THR A 27 11.81 -3.13 -4.12
CA THR A 27 12.68 -3.97 -4.95
C THR A 27 13.16 -5.20 -4.18
N GLU A 28 13.55 -5.05 -2.91
CA GLU A 28 13.97 -6.14 -2.02
C GLU A 28 12.86 -7.18 -1.81
N HIS A 29 11.59 -6.76 -1.89
CA HIS A 29 10.43 -7.65 -1.74
C HIS A 29 9.77 -8.04 -3.08
N GLY A 30 10.49 -7.86 -4.19
CA GLY A 30 10.13 -8.44 -5.49
C GLY A 30 9.21 -7.61 -6.37
N PHE A 31 8.99 -6.33 -6.04
CA PHE A 31 8.25 -5.38 -6.86
C PHE A 31 9.20 -4.53 -7.72
N LYS A 32 8.92 -4.46 -9.02
CA LYS A 32 9.66 -3.68 -10.01
C LYS A 32 8.71 -2.72 -10.74
N VAL A 33 9.26 -1.64 -11.30
CA VAL A 33 8.49 -0.72 -12.14
C VAL A 33 7.84 -1.50 -13.28
N GLY A 34 6.53 -1.30 -13.48
CA GLY A 34 5.74 -2.02 -14.48
C GLY A 34 5.02 -3.26 -13.97
N ASP A 35 5.40 -3.80 -12.80
CA ASP A 35 4.67 -4.92 -12.19
C ASP A 35 3.23 -4.55 -11.89
N LEU A 36 2.33 -5.53 -12.03
CA LEU A 36 0.93 -5.40 -11.64
C LEU A 36 0.72 -5.98 -10.24
N PHE A 37 -0.21 -5.37 -9.50
CA PHE A 37 -0.62 -5.87 -8.19
C PHE A 37 -2.13 -5.79 -8.02
N ALA A 38 -2.71 -6.79 -7.37
CA ALA A 38 -4.10 -6.78 -6.91
C ALA A 38 -4.20 -6.04 -5.57
N LYS A 39 -5.39 -5.50 -5.28
CA LYS A 39 -5.76 -4.82 -4.03
C LYS A 39 -6.86 -5.61 -3.35
N HIS A 40 -6.53 -6.26 -2.25
CA HIS A 40 -7.47 -7.04 -1.46
C HIS A 40 -7.81 -6.25 -0.19
N TRP A 41 -9.03 -5.74 -0.13
CA TRP A 41 -9.54 -5.02 1.02
C TRP A 41 -10.21 -5.97 1.99
N ASN A 42 -9.84 -5.86 3.26
CA ASN A 42 -10.53 -6.48 4.38
C ASN A 42 -11.13 -5.36 5.23
N GLU A 43 -12.37 -5.01 4.94
CA GLU A 43 -13.06 -3.87 5.57
C GLU A 43 -13.30 -4.10 7.07
N LYS A 44 -13.57 -5.36 7.47
CA LYS A 44 -13.76 -5.74 8.88
C LYS A 44 -12.51 -5.44 9.72
N HIS A 45 -11.33 -5.67 9.17
CA HIS A 45 -10.06 -5.51 9.87
C HIS A 45 -9.31 -4.22 9.48
N ARG A 46 -9.91 -3.37 8.62
CA ARG A 46 -9.28 -2.15 8.08
C ARG A 46 -7.88 -2.42 7.52
N GLU A 47 -7.81 -3.44 6.69
CA GLU A 47 -6.56 -3.93 6.11
C GLU A 47 -6.63 -3.90 4.58
N LEU A 48 -5.50 -3.57 3.97
CA LEU A 48 -5.27 -3.66 2.54
C LEU A 48 -4.06 -4.55 2.28
N VAL A 49 -4.26 -5.62 1.53
CA VAL A 49 -3.16 -6.47 1.02
C VAL A 49 -2.97 -6.20 -0.46
N LEU A 50 -1.72 -5.92 -0.83
CA LEU A 50 -1.26 -5.80 -2.20
C LEU A 50 -0.52 -7.08 -2.58
N SER A 51 -0.96 -7.75 -3.63
CA SER A 51 -0.33 -9.00 -4.09
C SER A 51 0.10 -8.84 -5.52
N LYS A 52 1.35 -9.18 -5.83
CA LYS A 52 1.84 -9.16 -7.21
C LYS A 52 1.04 -10.16 -8.06
N ILE A 53 0.64 -9.76 -9.26
CA ILE A 53 -0.18 -10.57 -10.17
C ILE A 53 0.43 -10.63 -11.56
N HIS A 54 0.03 -11.66 -12.31
CA HIS A 54 0.41 -11.80 -13.72
C HIS A 54 -0.48 -10.88 -14.60
N PRO A 55 0.03 -10.32 -15.71
CA PRO A 55 -0.77 -9.46 -16.59
C PRO A 55 -2.09 -10.07 -17.06
N ARG A 56 -2.08 -11.37 -17.39
CA ARG A 56 -3.29 -12.11 -17.80
C ARG A 56 -4.40 -12.13 -16.74
N THR A 57 -4.05 -12.01 -15.45
CA THR A 57 -5.04 -11.95 -14.37
C THR A 57 -5.93 -10.70 -14.48
N THR A 58 -5.44 -9.63 -15.11
CA THR A 58 -6.17 -8.36 -15.20
C THR A 58 -7.36 -8.39 -16.16
N GLU A 59 -7.42 -9.34 -17.09
CA GLU A 59 -8.54 -9.50 -18.05
C GLU A 59 -9.87 -9.79 -17.36
N MET A 60 -9.81 -10.42 -16.17
CA MET A 60 -10.98 -10.79 -15.37
C MET A 60 -11.22 -9.85 -14.18
N MET A 61 -10.39 -8.81 -14.00
CA MET A 61 -10.43 -7.93 -12.82
C MET A 61 -10.98 -6.55 -13.15
N LYS A 62 -11.77 -6.00 -12.22
CA LYS A 62 -12.19 -4.59 -12.30
C LYS A 62 -10.98 -3.67 -12.14
N ARG A 63 -10.89 -2.61 -12.94
CA ARG A 63 -9.74 -1.68 -12.96
C ARG A 63 -9.37 -1.10 -11.59
N GLU A 64 -10.36 -0.90 -10.73
CA GLU A 64 -10.18 -0.41 -9.36
C GLU A 64 -9.47 -1.40 -8.41
N THR A 65 -9.58 -2.70 -8.70
CA THR A 65 -9.08 -3.81 -7.85
C THR A 65 -7.62 -4.17 -8.10
N TYR A 66 -6.96 -3.51 -9.05
CA TYR A 66 -5.54 -3.68 -9.29
C TYR A 66 -4.84 -2.35 -9.57
N GLY A 67 -3.52 -2.37 -9.56
CA GLY A 67 -2.66 -1.23 -9.84
C GLY A 67 -1.39 -1.67 -10.56
N LYS A 68 -0.59 -0.69 -10.95
CA LYS A 68 0.71 -0.89 -11.56
C LYS A 68 1.75 -0.17 -10.71
N VAL A 69 2.87 -0.83 -10.43
CA VAL A 69 4.02 -0.21 -9.81
C VAL A 69 4.55 0.85 -10.77
N SER A 70 4.50 2.10 -10.33
CA SER A 70 4.99 3.27 -11.06
C SER A 70 6.46 3.57 -10.67
N GLY A 71 7.03 4.65 -11.20
CA GLY A 71 8.40 5.06 -10.90
C GLY A 71 9.29 5.16 -12.13
N LYS A 72 10.59 5.40 -11.90
CA LYS A 72 11.63 5.52 -12.93
C LYS A 72 12.88 4.76 -12.50
N GLY A 73 13.47 3.99 -13.41
CA GLY A 73 14.66 3.18 -13.13
C GLY A 73 14.44 2.25 -11.92
N GLU A 74 15.37 2.27 -10.98
CA GLU A 74 15.35 1.43 -9.77
C GLU A 74 14.57 2.06 -8.60
N LYS A 75 13.70 3.03 -8.89
CA LYS A 75 12.87 3.72 -7.89
C LYS A 75 11.40 3.37 -8.11
N PRO A 76 10.96 2.14 -7.77
CA PRO A 76 9.55 1.77 -7.85
C PRO A 76 8.72 2.55 -6.83
N ILE A 77 7.46 2.80 -7.18
CA ILE A 77 6.52 3.57 -6.38
C ILE A 77 5.14 2.91 -6.48
N ILE A 78 4.52 2.67 -5.33
CA ILE A 78 3.11 2.32 -5.20
C ILE A 78 2.40 3.50 -4.53
N ASP A 79 1.44 4.06 -5.27
CA ASP A 79 0.59 5.16 -4.82
C ASP A 79 -0.85 4.68 -4.73
N ILE A 80 -1.41 4.67 -3.52
CA ILE A 80 -2.78 4.25 -3.28
C ILE A 80 -3.58 5.39 -2.67
N THR A 81 -4.64 5.77 -3.37
CA THR A 81 -5.56 6.85 -3.01
C THR A 81 -6.99 6.43 -3.30
N GLY A 82 -7.95 7.26 -2.90
CA GLY A 82 -9.36 7.12 -3.26
C GLY A 82 -10.28 6.93 -2.05
N ALA A 83 -11.57 6.82 -2.33
CA ALA A 83 -12.61 6.78 -1.28
C ALA A 83 -12.41 5.63 -0.28
N LYS A 84 -11.94 4.46 -0.74
CA LYS A 84 -11.67 3.31 0.16
C LYS A 84 -10.52 3.57 1.13
N VAL A 85 -9.45 4.22 0.66
CA VAL A 85 -8.32 4.63 1.53
C VAL A 85 -8.78 5.66 2.54
N GLN A 86 -9.55 6.66 2.09
CA GLN A 86 -10.14 7.67 2.97
C GLN A 86 -11.05 7.04 4.04
N ALA A 87 -11.93 6.12 3.65
CA ALA A 87 -12.85 5.46 4.57
C ALA A 87 -12.13 4.56 5.58
N ALA A 88 -11.11 3.82 5.15
CA ALA A 88 -10.38 2.89 6.01
C ALA A 88 -9.39 3.60 6.96
N PHE A 89 -8.68 4.61 6.47
CA PHE A 89 -7.50 5.17 7.13
C PHE A 89 -7.57 6.68 7.36
N GLY A 90 -8.56 7.39 6.84
CA GLY A 90 -8.55 8.86 6.79
C GLY A 90 -8.69 9.59 8.12
N LEU A 91 -9.02 8.88 9.20
CA LEU A 91 -9.05 9.40 10.57
C LEU A 91 -7.71 9.19 11.32
N TYR A 92 -6.71 8.61 10.67
CA TYR A 92 -5.43 8.27 11.29
C TYR A 92 -4.30 9.07 10.64
N GLU A 93 -3.18 9.17 11.34
CA GLU A 93 -1.98 9.85 10.81
C GLU A 93 -1.01 8.88 10.14
N ASN A 94 -0.99 7.63 10.58
CA ASN A 94 0.01 6.64 10.19
C ASN A 94 -0.64 5.29 9.93
N VAL A 95 0.01 4.50 9.08
CA VAL A 95 -0.29 3.06 8.87
C VAL A 95 0.99 2.25 9.01
N VAL A 96 0.82 0.99 9.40
CA VAL A 96 1.90 0.00 9.40
C VAL A 96 1.89 -0.70 8.04
N VAL A 97 3.05 -0.75 7.41
CA VAL A 97 3.31 -1.45 6.16
C VAL A 97 4.21 -2.64 6.46
N THR A 98 3.72 -3.84 6.22
CA THR A 98 4.47 -5.09 6.34
C THR A 98 4.78 -5.63 4.95
N TYR A 99 6.05 -5.81 4.65
CA TYR A 99 6.52 -6.37 3.39
C TYR A 99 6.82 -7.86 3.53
N ASN A 100 6.28 -8.62 2.57
CA ASN A 100 6.58 -10.01 2.32
C ASN A 100 7.02 -10.16 0.86
N VAL A 101 7.69 -11.26 0.53
CA VAL A 101 8.08 -11.51 -0.87
C VAL A 101 6.81 -11.59 -1.72
N GLY A 102 6.68 -10.67 -2.69
CA GLY A 102 5.54 -10.60 -3.61
C GLY A 102 4.23 -10.05 -3.00
N SER A 103 4.20 -9.64 -1.73
CA SER A 103 3.01 -9.04 -1.13
C SER A 103 3.31 -7.97 -0.08
N ILE A 104 2.39 -7.02 0.09
CA ILE A 104 2.50 -5.93 1.05
C ILE A 104 1.18 -5.84 1.81
N ARG A 105 1.23 -5.90 3.13
CA ARG A 105 0.07 -5.71 4.01
C ARG A 105 0.11 -4.33 4.63
N ILE A 106 -1.00 -3.61 4.58
CA ILE A 106 -1.16 -2.27 5.12
C ILE A 106 -2.32 -2.30 6.11
N GLU A 107 -2.06 -1.90 7.34
CA GLU A 107 -3.05 -1.90 8.41
C GLU A 107 -2.84 -0.72 9.35
N LEU A 108 -3.84 -0.44 10.17
CA LEU A 108 -3.67 0.47 11.29
C LEU A 108 -2.67 -0.17 12.27
N GLY A 109 -1.70 0.61 12.72
CA GLY A 109 -0.85 0.13 13.81
C GLY A 109 -1.71 -0.16 15.03
N THR A 110 -1.54 -1.34 15.63
CA THR A 110 -1.75 -1.44 17.07
C THR A 110 -0.85 -0.38 17.68
N ALA A 111 -1.41 0.53 18.47
CA ALA A 111 -0.63 1.52 19.19
C ALA A 111 0.60 0.83 19.77
N ILE A 112 1.80 1.20 19.29
CA ILE A 112 3.03 0.85 19.99
C ILE A 112 2.83 1.55 21.33
N LYS A 113 2.52 0.79 22.39
CA LYS A 113 2.70 1.25 23.75
C LYS A 113 4.19 1.53 23.84
N VAL A 114 4.58 2.78 23.58
CA VAL A 114 5.89 3.26 23.95
C VAL A 114 5.86 3.19 25.47
N GLY A 115 6.44 2.13 26.03
CA GLY A 115 6.62 2.03 27.46
C GLY A 115 7.34 3.29 27.90
N ARG A 116 6.68 4.11 28.73
CA ARG A 116 7.41 5.04 29.57
C ARG A 116 8.16 4.19 30.59
N VAL A 117 9.48 4.24 30.50
CA VAL A 117 10.37 3.95 31.62
C VAL A 117 10.06 4.95 32.73
#